data_AF-A0A9D9XYB1-F1
#
_entry.id   AF-A0A9D9XYB1-F1
#
_cell.length_a   1.000
_cell.length_b   1.000
_cell.length_c   1.000
_cell.angle_alpha   90.00
_cell.angle_beta   90.00
_cell.angle_gamma   90.00
#
_symmetry.space_group_name_H-M   'P 1'
#
loop_
_entity.id
_entity.type
_entity.pdbx_description
1 polymer ?
#
loop_
_entity_poly.entity_id
_entity_poly.type
_entity_poly.pdbx_seq_one_letter_code
_entity_poly.pdbx_strand_id
1 'polypeptide(L)'
;MLFLIWLCFFAELNGQKLIVTIDDIKYDNFAFSGSTPFIKQSFEKHLLKYKGVIVVDRDQTLNILKERELQKNESFIDGVTVKQDKGLGAQYFININYINEKNEMFLKLLSVETGALKYTKTIKLNDFVNKKTCKIDREDYFDRYIKEIVMHLINELDLNDQIHLVKVEKNKKMNEAILHCPEGCNLKVKDELIVYYIRDTEFNLKENIGKVKVLRAENAKVFVAEINEGATEIINQLDKKLKCYVQN
;
A
#
# COMPACT_ATOMS: atom_id res chain seq x y z
N MET A 1 29.26 34.04 -22.48
CA MET A 1 27.98 33.59 -23.07
C MET A 1 28.04 32.08 -23.27
N LEU A 2 27.54 31.31 -22.30
CA LEU A 2 26.91 29.98 -22.42
C LEU A 2 26.73 29.41 -21.01
N PHE A 3 25.66 29.91 -20.39
CA PHE A 3 25.07 29.43 -19.14
C PHE A 3 24.43 28.08 -19.46
N LEU A 4 25.19 27.00 -19.33
CA LEU A 4 24.74 25.65 -19.70
C LEU A 4 23.96 25.06 -18.52
N ILE A 5 22.70 25.48 -18.45
CA ILE A 5 21.52 24.69 -18.10
C ILE A 5 21.81 23.60 -17.06
N TRP A 6 21.90 24.05 -15.80
CA TRP A 6 21.73 23.23 -14.62
C TRP A 6 20.22 22.98 -14.41
N LEU A 7 19.58 22.31 -15.38
CA LEU A 7 18.27 21.71 -15.19
C LEU A 7 18.50 20.37 -14.50
N CYS A 8 18.72 20.43 -13.19
CA CYS A 8 18.51 19.27 -12.33
C CYS A 8 17.04 18.89 -12.48
N PHE A 9 16.80 17.90 -13.34
CA PHE A 9 15.61 17.07 -13.31
C PHE A 9 15.42 16.63 -11.85
N PHE A 10 14.47 17.26 -11.16
CA PHE A 10 13.76 16.62 -10.07
C PHE A 10 12.94 15.50 -10.71
N ALA A 11 13.61 14.38 -11.03
CA ALA A 11 12.92 13.14 -11.28
C ALA A 11 12.32 12.74 -9.93
N GLU A 12 11.10 13.18 -9.66
CA GLU A 12 10.34 12.70 -8.51
C GLU A 12 10.32 11.17 -8.60
N LEU A 13 10.98 10.53 -7.64
CA LEU A 13 10.90 9.11 -7.37
C LEU A 13 9.45 8.78 -7.04
N ASN A 14 8.64 8.50 -8.06
CA ASN A 14 7.33 7.92 -7.86
C ASN A 14 7.51 6.42 -7.61
N GLY A 15 7.96 6.07 -6.39
CA GLY A 15 7.74 4.72 -5.88
C GLY A 15 6.26 4.35 -6.03
N GLN A 16 5.97 3.07 -6.24
CA GLN A 16 4.61 2.59 -6.47
C GLN A 16 3.68 3.08 -5.35
N LYS A 17 2.69 3.88 -5.74
CA LYS A 17 1.73 4.49 -4.82
C LYS A 17 0.51 3.58 -4.72
N LEU A 18 0.30 2.97 -3.56
CA LEU A 18 -0.97 2.33 -3.21
C LEU A 18 -1.97 3.39 -2.84
N ILE A 19 -3.00 3.53 -3.65
CA ILE A 19 -4.05 4.50 -3.39
C ILE A 19 -5.24 3.78 -2.75
N VAL A 20 -5.48 4.06 -1.47
CA VAL A 20 -6.54 3.43 -0.67
C VAL A 20 -7.55 4.48 -0.30
N THR A 21 -8.80 4.06 -0.18
CA THR A 21 -9.84 4.89 0.44
C THR A 21 -10.67 4.04 1.40
N ILE A 22 -11.18 4.69 2.43
CA ILE A 22 -11.94 4.06 3.51
C ILE A 22 -13.40 4.47 3.32
N ASP A 23 -14.29 3.49 3.26
CA ASP A 23 -15.73 3.71 3.18
C ASP A 23 -16.28 4.30 4.47
N ASP A 24 -17.48 4.83 4.38
CA ASP A 24 -18.28 5.07 5.58
C ASP A 24 -18.47 3.78 6.36
N ILE A 25 -18.21 3.86 7.66
CA ILE A 25 -18.35 2.73 8.56
C ILE A 25 -19.83 2.45 8.72
N LYS A 26 -20.27 1.26 8.28
CA LYS A 26 -21.64 0.79 8.46
C LYS A 26 -21.81 0.24 9.86
N TYR A 27 -22.97 0.49 10.46
CA TYR A 27 -23.30 0.00 11.79
C TYR A 27 -24.81 -0.21 11.90
N ASP A 28 -25.21 -1.20 12.70
CA ASP A 28 -26.60 -1.53 13.02
C ASP A 28 -27.08 -0.94 14.36
N ASN A 29 -26.16 -0.36 15.16
CA ASN A 29 -26.46 0.29 16.44
C ASN A 29 -26.04 1.76 16.45
N PHE A 30 -27.00 2.66 16.64
CA PHE A 30 -26.77 4.10 16.69
C PHE A 30 -25.79 4.54 17.79
N ALA A 31 -25.68 3.80 18.90
CA ALA A 31 -24.70 4.10 19.96
C ALA A 31 -23.25 3.96 19.49
N PHE A 32 -23.01 3.24 18.38
CA PHE A 32 -21.70 3.09 17.76
C PHE A 32 -21.34 4.27 16.84
N SER A 33 -22.32 5.07 16.40
CA SER A 33 -22.11 6.20 15.47
C SER A 33 -21.03 7.18 15.96
N GLY A 34 -20.99 7.47 17.26
CA GLY A 34 -19.98 8.35 17.84
C GLY A 34 -18.54 7.80 17.77
N SER A 35 -18.36 6.49 17.54
CA SER A 35 -17.03 5.87 17.41
C SER A 35 -16.52 5.84 15.98
N THR A 36 -17.39 6.02 14.98
CA THR A 36 -17.00 5.88 13.56
C THR A 36 -15.95 6.89 13.10
N PRO A 37 -15.99 8.18 13.51
CA PRO A 37 -14.97 9.13 13.06
C PRO A 37 -13.58 8.77 13.58
N PHE A 38 -13.48 8.33 14.84
CA PHE A 38 -12.21 7.94 15.46
C PHE A 38 -11.59 6.71 14.78
N ILE A 39 -12.43 5.73 14.42
CA ILE A 39 -11.96 4.54 13.70
C ILE A 39 -11.44 4.94 12.32
N LYS A 40 -12.20 5.75 11.57
CA LYS A 40 -11.79 6.22 10.24
C LYS A 40 -10.47 7.01 10.32
N GLN A 41 -10.40 8.03 11.18
CA GLN A 41 -9.20 8.84 11.38
C GLN A 41 -7.99 8.02 11.79
N SER A 42 -8.17 7.02 12.66
CA SER A 42 -7.07 6.16 13.06
C SER A 42 -6.56 5.29 11.91
N PHE A 43 -7.46 4.76 11.07
CA PHE A 43 -7.04 4.04 9.85
C PHE A 43 -6.24 4.94 8.93
N GLU A 44 -6.71 6.16 8.66
CA GLU A 44 -6.01 7.15 7.84
C GLU A 44 -4.64 7.48 8.41
N LYS A 45 -4.58 7.83 9.70
CA LYS A 45 -3.35 8.12 10.44
C LYS A 45 -2.34 6.99 10.37
N HIS A 46 -2.77 5.73 10.46
CA HIS A 46 -1.87 4.58 10.41
C HIS A 46 -1.45 4.19 9.00
N LEU A 47 -2.35 4.30 8.01
CA LEU A 47 -2.03 4.06 6.61
C LEU A 47 -1.00 5.08 6.09
N LEU A 48 -1.16 6.35 6.44
CA LEU A 48 -0.25 7.44 6.03
C LEU A 48 1.17 7.31 6.59
N LYS A 49 1.40 6.45 7.60
CA LYS A 49 2.76 6.15 8.10
C LYS A 49 3.58 5.29 7.14
N TYR A 50 2.93 4.61 6.20
CA TYR A 50 3.60 3.74 5.23
C TYR A 50 3.94 4.54 3.97
N LYS A 51 5.24 4.64 3.66
CA LYS A 51 5.71 5.28 2.42
C LYS A 51 5.08 4.57 1.22
N GLY A 52 4.61 5.35 0.25
CA GLY A 52 3.92 4.81 -0.92
C GLY A 52 2.43 4.57 -0.69
N VAL A 53 1.88 4.78 0.51
CA VAL A 53 0.42 4.77 0.70
C VAL A 53 -0.13 6.17 0.55
N ILE A 54 -1.13 6.32 -0.31
CA ILE A 54 -1.94 7.52 -0.47
C ILE A 54 -3.34 7.17 0.01
N VAL A 55 -3.83 7.92 0.99
CA VAL A 55 -5.22 7.80 1.43
C VAL A 55 -6.03 8.90 0.78
N VAL A 56 -7.06 8.52 0.02
CA VAL A 56 -7.99 9.47 -0.62
C VAL A 56 -9.21 9.60 0.25
N ASP A 57 -9.44 10.81 0.77
CA ASP A 57 -10.66 11.14 1.50
C ASP A 57 -11.80 11.48 0.53
N ARG A 58 -12.86 10.67 0.60
CA ARG A 58 -14.05 10.84 -0.25
C ARG A 58 -14.96 11.94 0.21
N ASP A 59 -14.98 12.28 1.49
CA ASP A 59 -15.93 13.28 1.99
C ASP A 59 -15.61 14.64 1.40
N GLN A 60 -14.31 14.96 1.31
CA GLN A 60 -13.81 16.14 0.62
C GLN A 60 -13.97 16.05 -0.90
N THR A 61 -13.74 14.87 -1.49
CA THR A 61 -13.84 14.68 -2.95
C THR A 61 -15.29 14.80 -3.45
N LEU A 62 -16.27 14.26 -2.73
CA LEU A 62 -17.69 14.39 -3.03
C LEU A 62 -18.18 15.82 -2.85
N ASN A 63 -17.66 16.57 -1.88
CA ASN A 63 -17.97 17.99 -1.73
C ASN A 63 -17.38 18.81 -2.89
N ILE A 64 -16.15 18.54 -3.31
CA ILE A 64 -15.53 19.17 -4.49
C ILE A 64 -16.27 18.79 -5.78
N LEU A 65 -16.74 17.54 -5.91
CA LEU A 65 -17.52 17.09 -7.06
C LEU A 65 -18.90 17.74 -7.06
N LYS A 66 -19.59 17.83 -5.92
CA LYS A 66 -20.84 18.58 -5.78
C LYS A 66 -20.63 20.06 -6.12
N GLU A 67 -19.57 20.68 -5.65
CA GLU A 67 -19.23 22.06 -6.01
C GLU A 67 -18.93 22.20 -7.51
N ARG A 68 -18.19 21.26 -8.10
CA ARG A 68 -17.94 21.22 -9.56
C ARG A 68 -19.19 20.93 -10.36
N GLU A 69 -20.10 20.10 -9.87
CA GLU A 69 -21.41 19.84 -10.48
C GLU A 69 -22.31 21.05 -10.34
N LEU A 70 -22.30 21.76 -9.21
CA LEU A 70 -22.99 23.04 -9.06
C LEU A 70 -22.42 24.10 -10.02
N GLN A 71 -21.09 24.12 -10.21
CA GLN A 71 -20.42 24.98 -11.19
C GLN A 71 -20.69 24.55 -12.65
N LYS A 72 -20.83 23.24 -12.92
CA LYS A 72 -21.22 22.71 -14.24
C LYS A 72 -22.72 22.86 -14.51
N ASN A 73 -23.56 22.87 -13.50
CA ASN A 73 -25.00 23.08 -13.65
C ASN A 73 -25.35 24.53 -14.04
N GLU A 74 -24.39 25.46 -14.04
CA GLU A 74 -24.52 26.76 -14.71
C GLU A 74 -24.23 26.69 -16.22
N SER A 75 -23.67 25.59 -16.73
CA SER A 75 -23.43 25.38 -18.15
C SER A 75 -23.53 23.90 -18.54
N PHE A 76 -24.67 23.54 -19.13
CA PHE A 76 -25.04 22.25 -19.76
C PHE A 76 -25.70 21.21 -18.84
N ILE A 77 -27.04 21.21 -18.88
CA ILE A 77 -27.86 20.01 -18.70
C ILE A 77 -27.69 19.19 -19.99
N ASP A 78 -27.08 18.02 -19.91
CA ASP A 78 -27.57 16.90 -20.72
C ASP A 78 -27.28 15.57 -20.06
N GLY A 79 -28.18 14.63 -20.33
CA GLY A 79 -28.51 13.53 -19.47
C GLY A 79 -27.45 12.45 -19.32
N VAL A 80 -27.57 11.80 -18.16
CA VAL A 80 -27.14 10.43 -17.85
C VAL A 80 -25.63 10.27 -17.68
N THR A 81 -25.19 10.02 -16.44
CA THR A 81 -24.34 8.87 -16.03
C THR A 81 -23.94 9.04 -14.57
N VAL A 82 -24.45 8.24 -13.61
CA VAL A 82 -23.71 8.01 -12.35
C VAL A 82 -24.07 6.64 -11.72
N LYS A 83 -23.41 5.57 -12.17
CA LYS A 83 -23.15 4.38 -11.34
C LYS A 83 -21.75 3.83 -11.64
N GLN A 84 -20.75 4.72 -11.56
CA GLN A 84 -19.32 4.36 -11.68
C GLN A 84 -18.44 5.17 -10.72
N ASP A 85 -19.04 5.68 -9.65
CA ASP A 85 -18.48 6.74 -8.80
C ASP A 85 -17.85 6.22 -7.48
N LYS A 86 -17.88 4.90 -7.27
CA LYS A 86 -17.50 4.29 -5.99
C LYS A 86 -15.99 4.10 -5.82
N GLY A 87 -15.16 4.86 -6.54
CA GLY A 87 -13.74 4.54 -6.69
C GLY A 87 -12.80 5.63 -7.17
N LEU A 88 -13.26 6.88 -7.38
CA LEU A 88 -12.45 7.90 -8.06
C LEU A 88 -11.07 8.07 -7.40
N GLY A 89 -10.02 7.65 -8.11
CA GLY A 89 -8.62 7.77 -7.73
C GLY A 89 -8.06 6.65 -6.86
N ALA A 90 -8.87 5.79 -6.23
CA ALA A 90 -8.38 4.71 -5.37
C ALA A 90 -8.28 3.37 -6.11
N GLN A 91 -7.22 2.62 -5.81
CA GLN A 91 -7.01 1.24 -6.27
C GLN A 91 -7.75 0.25 -5.37
N TYR A 92 -7.79 0.53 -4.07
CA TYR A 92 -8.39 -0.34 -3.07
C TYR A 92 -9.37 0.40 -2.17
N PHE A 93 -10.35 -0.36 -1.69
CA PHE A 93 -11.42 0.11 -0.84
C PHE A 93 -11.48 -0.66 0.47
N ILE A 94 -11.36 0.03 1.59
CA ILE A 94 -11.55 -0.55 2.93
C ILE A 94 -13.00 -0.33 3.35
N ASN A 95 -13.79 -1.40 3.39
CA ASN A 95 -15.15 -1.38 3.92
C ASN A 95 -15.15 -1.95 5.35
N ILE A 96 -15.73 -1.19 6.27
CA ILE A 96 -15.84 -1.55 7.69
C ILE A 96 -17.32 -1.63 8.04
N ASN A 97 -17.74 -2.75 8.63
CA ASN A 97 -19.10 -2.96 9.08
C ASN A 97 -19.13 -3.45 10.53
N TYR A 98 -19.83 -2.76 11.42
CA TYR A 98 -20.06 -3.17 12.79
C TYR A 98 -21.43 -3.84 12.94
N ILE A 99 -21.46 -5.00 13.59
CA ILE A 99 -22.66 -5.77 13.90
C ILE A 99 -22.76 -5.92 15.42
N ASN A 100 -23.74 -5.25 16.01
CA ASN A 100 -23.95 -5.15 17.44
C ASN A 100 -24.38 -6.47 18.08
N GLU A 101 -25.24 -7.25 17.41
CA GLU A 101 -25.71 -8.55 17.92
C GLU A 101 -24.54 -9.51 18.20
N LYS A 102 -23.48 -9.42 17.39
CA LYS A 102 -22.27 -10.24 17.52
C LYS A 102 -21.15 -9.53 18.27
N ASN A 103 -21.32 -8.23 18.52
CA ASN A 103 -20.27 -7.32 18.96
C ASN A 103 -18.99 -7.46 18.10
N GLU A 104 -19.16 -7.50 16.77
CA GLU A 104 -18.11 -7.79 15.80
C GLU A 104 -17.97 -6.67 14.78
N MET A 105 -16.73 -6.33 14.43
CA MET A 105 -16.38 -5.47 13.32
C MET A 105 -15.78 -6.31 12.18
N PHE A 106 -16.36 -6.17 10.99
CA PHE A 106 -15.93 -6.82 9.77
C PHE A 106 -15.21 -5.81 8.90
N LEU A 107 -13.92 -6.06 8.67
CA LEU A 107 -13.12 -5.33 7.71
C LEU A 107 -13.04 -6.14 6.42
N LYS A 108 -13.22 -5.46 5.29
CA LYS A 108 -13.04 -6.00 3.95
C LYS A 108 -12.20 -5.04 3.14
N LEU A 109 -11.29 -5.59 2.36
CA LEU A 109 -10.49 -4.87 1.39
C LEU A 109 -10.84 -5.36 0.00
N LEU A 110 -11.29 -4.45 -0.84
CA LEU A 110 -11.80 -4.75 -2.17
C LEU A 110 -10.96 -4.02 -3.21
N SER A 111 -10.64 -4.69 -4.31
CA SER A 111 -10.12 -4.01 -5.51
C SER A 111 -11.24 -3.16 -6.10
N VAL A 112 -10.97 -1.88 -6.36
CA VAL A 112 -11.96 -0.97 -6.95
C VAL A 112 -12.27 -1.36 -8.40
N GLU A 113 -11.23 -1.76 -9.15
CA GLU A 113 -11.34 -2.14 -10.55
C GLU A 113 -12.18 -3.40 -10.76
N THR A 114 -11.92 -4.45 -9.98
CA THR A 114 -12.52 -5.78 -10.19
C THR A 114 -13.66 -6.09 -9.22
N GLY A 115 -13.77 -5.34 -8.12
CA GLY A 115 -14.65 -5.69 -7.00
C GLY A 115 -14.19 -6.90 -6.19
N ALA A 116 -13.04 -7.51 -6.51
CA ALA A 116 -12.57 -8.73 -5.86
C ALA A 116 -12.19 -8.48 -4.39
N LEU A 117 -12.60 -9.39 -3.51
CA LEU A 117 -12.17 -9.42 -2.11
C LEU A 117 -10.72 -9.85 -2.01
N LYS A 118 -9.86 -8.97 -1.49
CA LYS A 118 -8.43 -9.22 -1.29
C LYS A 118 -8.11 -9.62 0.13
N TYR A 119 -8.77 -9.00 1.09
CA TYR A 119 -8.55 -9.27 2.50
C TYR A 119 -9.85 -9.13 3.27
N THR A 120 -10.02 -9.97 4.29
CA THR A 120 -11.10 -9.80 5.26
C THR A 120 -10.62 -10.17 6.66
N LYS A 121 -11.10 -9.42 7.65
CA LYS A 121 -10.85 -9.69 9.06
C LYS A 121 -12.10 -9.44 9.86
N THR A 122 -12.41 -10.37 10.76
CA THR A 122 -13.47 -10.21 11.76
C THR A 122 -12.83 -9.92 13.10
N ILE A 123 -13.33 -8.92 13.80
CA ILE A 123 -12.77 -8.38 15.02
C ILE A 123 -13.85 -8.41 16.09
N LYS A 124 -13.71 -9.25 17.11
CA LYS A 124 -14.68 -9.34 18.21
C LYS A 124 -14.41 -8.27 19.25
N LEU A 125 -15.21 -7.20 19.34
CA LEU A 125 -14.99 -6.10 20.27
C LEU A 125 -14.97 -6.53 21.76
N ASN A 126 -15.56 -7.67 22.10
CA ASN A 126 -15.45 -8.26 23.45
C ASN A 126 -14.01 -8.62 23.86
N ASP A 127 -13.15 -9.01 22.91
CA ASP A 127 -11.72 -9.25 23.17
C ASP A 127 -11.02 -7.98 23.66
N PHE A 128 -11.63 -6.83 23.39
CA PHE A 128 -11.09 -5.52 23.64
C PHE A 128 -11.70 -4.90 24.92
N VAL A 129 -12.94 -5.26 25.31
CA VAL A 129 -13.62 -4.75 26.52
C VAL A 129 -13.17 -5.48 27.81
N ASN A 130 -12.51 -6.63 27.71
CA ASN A 130 -12.27 -7.53 28.85
C ASN A 130 -11.10 -7.18 29.80
N LYS A 131 -10.41 -6.03 29.64
CA LYS A 131 -9.54 -5.52 30.72
C LYS A 131 -10.33 -4.58 31.63
N LYS A 132 -10.97 -5.17 32.64
CA LYS A 132 -11.68 -4.53 33.77
C LYS A 132 -10.88 -3.45 34.55
N THR A 133 -9.71 -3.01 34.11
CA THR A 133 -8.76 -2.22 34.90
C THR A 133 -8.15 -1.01 34.22
N CYS A 134 -8.54 -0.61 33.01
CA CYS A 134 -7.96 0.58 32.39
C CYS A 134 -9.02 1.58 31.93
N LYS A 135 -9.04 2.76 32.57
CA LYS A 135 -9.61 4.00 32.00
C LYS A 135 -8.72 4.41 30.82
N ILE A 136 -8.86 3.73 29.69
CA ILE A 136 -8.23 4.14 28.44
C ILE A 136 -9.23 5.04 27.74
N ASP A 137 -8.76 6.16 27.20
CA ASP A 137 -9.59 6.98 26.32
C ASP A 137 -10.07 6.12 25.13
N ARG A 138 -11.32 6.32 24.72
CA ARG A 138 -11.93 5.58 23.61
C ARG A 138 -11.13 5.77 22.32
N GLU A 139 -10.49 6.92 22.13
CA GLU A 139 -9.63 7.20 20.98
C GLU A 139 -8.35 6.34 21.01
N ASP A 140 -7.59 6.40 22.10
CA ASP A 140 -6.36 5.63 22.30
C ASP A 140 -6.59 4.12 22.18
N TYR A 141 -7.77 3.68 22.64
CA TYR A 141 -8.22 2.32 22.50
C TYR A 141 -8.25 1.88 21.04
N PHE A 142 -9.00 2.58 20.18
CA PHE A 142 -9.10 2.21 18.77
C PHE A 142 -7.76 2.36 18.05
N ASP A 143 -6.97 3.39 18.40
CA ASP A 143 -5.70 3.68 17.74
C ASP A 143 -4.72 2.51 17.78
N ARG A 144 -4.53 1.94 18.96
CA ARG A 144 -3.60 0.82 19.13
C ARG A 144 -3.97 -0.39 18.26
N TYR A 145 -5.25 -0.75 18.18
CA TYR A 145 -5.67 -1.95 17.45
C TYR A 145 -5.70 -1.74 15.95
N ILE A 146 -6.13 -0.55 15.53
CA ILE A 146 -6.12 -0.18 14.12
C ILE A 146 -4.69 -0.17 13.58
N LYS A 147 -3.71 0.25 14.38
CA LYS A 147 -2.29 0.11 14.03
C LYS A 147 -1.92 -1.33 13.64
N GLU A 148 -2.29 -2.30 14.47
CA GLU A 148 -1.99 -3.71 14.22
C GLU A 148 -2.72 -4.23 12.98
N ILE A 149 -4.01 -3.88 12.82
CA ILE A 149 -4.81 -4.27 11.65
C ILE A 149 -4.22 -3.69 10.37
N VAL A 150 -3.87 -2.40 10.36
CA VAL A 150 -3.24 -1.74 9.21
C VAL A 150 -1.93 -2.42 8.89
N MET A 151 -1.09 -2.73 9.87
CA MET A 151 0.16 -3.47 9.63
C MET A 151 -0.08 -4.81 8.92
N HIS A 152 -1.08 -5.59 9.35
CA HIS A 152 -1.46 -6.82 8.65
C HIS A 152 -1.99 -6.55 7.25
N LEU A 153 -2.86 -5.53 7.08
CA LEU A 153 -3.43 -5.16 5.79
C LEU A 153 -2.36 -4.76 4.77
N ILE A 154 -1.37 -3.98 5.20
CA ILE A 154 -0.22 -3.58 4.36
C ILE A 154 0.61 -4.80 3.95
N ASN A 155 0.81 -5.76 4.87
CA ASN A 155 1.51 -7.00 4.56
C ASN A 155 0.73 -7.89 3.57
N GLU A 156 -0.59 -7.98 3.73
CA GLU A 156 -1.49 -8.80 2.90
C GLU A 156 -1.74 -8.22 1.51
N LEU A 157 -1.79 -6.89 1.41
CA LEU A 157 -1.83 -6.22 0.11
C LEU A 157 -0.58 -6.44 -0.72
N ASP A 158 0.44 -7.07 -0.11
CA ASP A 158 1.80 -7.15 -0.61
C ASP A 158 2.17 -5.82 -1.28
N LEU A 159 1.92 -4.72 -0.56
CA LEU A 159 2.35 -3.38 -0.92
C LEU A 159 3.86 -3.30 -1.18
N ASN A 160 4.55 -4.35 -0.77
CA ASN A 160 5.77 -4.79 -1.36
C ASN A 160 5.44 -5.49 -2.71
N ASP A 161 5.05 -4.74 -3.74
CA ASP A 161 5.09 -5.21 -5.13
C ASP A 161 6.57 -5.39 -5.47
N GLN A 162 7.10 -6.52 -5.01
CA GLN A 162 8.53 -6.70 -4.86
C GLN A 162 9.12 -6.95 -6.21
N ILE A 163 10.22 -6.28 -6.44
CA ILE A 163 11.13 -6.66 -7.49
C ILE A 163 11.69 -8.02 -7.06
N HIS A 164 11.30 -9.06 -7.79
CA HIS A 164 11.73 -10.43 -7.55
C HIS A 164 13.04 -10.67 -8.27
N LEU A 165 14.03 -11.18 -7.55
CA LEU A 165 15.25 -11.67 -8.16
C LEU A 165 14.99 -13.09 -8.66
N VAL A 166 14.87 -13.24 -9.98
CA VAL A 166 14.44 -14.48 -10.64
C VAL A 166 15.62 -15.42 -10.89
N LYS A 167 16.77 -14.84 -11.28
CA LYS A 167 17.93 -15.61 -11.71
C LYS A 167 19.19 -14.80 -11.51
N VAL A 168 20.32 -15.48 -11.29
CA VAL A 168 21.66 -14.89 -11.39
C VAL A 168 22.44 -15.62 -12.48
N GLU A 169 23.02 -14.85 -13.39
CA GLU A 169 23.87 -15.34 -14.47
C GLU A 169 25.30 -14.86 -14.25
N LYS A 170 26.25 -15.78 -14.44
CA LYS A 170 27.67 -15.47 -14.33
C LYS A 170 28.20 -15.06 -15.69
N ASN A 171 28.36 -13.75 -15.92
CA ASN A 171 29.06 -13.26 -17.09
C ASN A 171 30.56 -13.16 -16.78
N LYS A 172 31.44 -13.25 -17.78
CA LYS A 172 32.91 -13.34 -17.63
C LYS A 172 33.54 -12.22 -16.77
N LYS A 173 32.82 -11.12 -16.53
CA LYS A 173 33.29 -9.97 -15.75
C LYS A 173 32.44 -9.63 -14.52
N MET A 174 31.19 -10.05 -14.45
CA MET A 174 30.26 -9.66 -13.38
C MET A 174 29.10 -10.66 -13.21
N ASN A 175 28.52 -10.70 -12.00
CA ASN A 175 27.29 -11.44 -11.74
C ASN A 175 26.10 -10.55 -12.11
N GLU A 176 25.31 -10.97 -13.09
CA GLU A 176 24.07 -10.29 -13.48
C GLU A 176 22.88 -10.94 -12.77
N ALA A 177 21.99 -10.15 -12.21
CA ALA A 177 20.71 -10.58 -11.67
C ALA A 177 19.58 -10.20 -12.62
N ILE A 178 18.65 -11.14 -12.88
CA ILE A 178 17.41 -10.88 -13.60
C ILE A 178 16.34 -10.52 -12.58
N LEU A 179 15.77 -9.34 -12.73
CA LEU A 179 14.74 -8.79 -11.87
C LEU A 179 13.39 -8.81 -12.59
N HIS A 180 12.36 -9.33 -11.93
CA HIS A 180 10.98 -9.24 -12.38
C HIS A 180 10.23 -8.18 -11.56
N CYS A 181 9.72 -7.19 -12.26
CA CYS A 181 8.99 -6.03 -11.76
C CYS A 181 7.50 -6.25 -12.09
N PRO A 182 6.63 -6.47 -11.09
CA PRO A 182 5.20 -6.71 -11.30
C PRO A 182 4.49 -5.47 -11.89
N GLU A 183 3.21 -5.60 -12.22
CA GLU A 183 2.44 -4.46 -12.77
C GLU A 183 2.38 -3.30 -11.77
N GLY A 184 2.71 -2.10 -12.23
CA GLY A 184 2.76 -0.89 -11.39
C GLY A 184 4.12 -0.63 -10.71
N CYS A 185 5.07 -1.55 -10.81
CA CYS A 185 6.44 -1.31 -10.34
C CYS A 185 7.16 -0.30 -11.26
N ASN A 186 7.79 0.72 -10.66
CA ASN A 186 8.40 1.86 -11.36
C ASN A 186 9.94 1.81 -11.30
N LEU A 187 10.51 0.65 -11.64
CA LEU A 187 11.95 0.43 -11.62
C LEU A 187 12.61 1.12 -12.82
N LYS A 188 13.69 1.87 -12.59
CA LYS A 188 14.43 2.58 -13.64
C LYS A 188 15.86 2.07 -13.76
N VAL A 189 16.43 2.29 -14.94
CA VAL A 189 17.85 2.05 -15.18
C VAL A 189 18.66 2.98 -14.26
N LYS A 190 19.72 2.42 -13.66
CA LYS A 190 20.59 3.01 -12.61
C LYS A 190 20.04 2.97 -11.19
N ASP A 191 18.80 2.54 -10.96
CA ASP A 191 18.29 2.37 -9.60
C ASP A 191 19.13 1.34 -8.83
N GLU A 192 19.41 1.65 -7.56
CA GLU A 192 20.09 0.76 -6.64
C GLU A 192 19.06 0.11 -5.72
N LEU A 193 19.18 -1.20 -5.50
CA LEU A 193 18.26 -1.97 -4.69
C LEU A 193 19.01 -2.74 -3.62
N ILE A 194 18.41 -2.78 -2.43
CA ILE A 194 18.85 -3.63 -1.34
C ILE A 194 18.10 -4.95 -1.44
N VAL A 195 18.85 -6.06 -1.40
CA VAL A 195 18.30 -7.41 -1.43
C VAL A 195 18.14 -7.91 0.00
N TYR A 196 16.92 -8.34 0.33
CA TYR A 196 16.61 -8.93 1.62
C TYR A 196 16.24 -10.40 1.49
N TYR A 197 16.74 -11.19 2.42
CA TYR A 197 16.22 -12.52 2.71
C TYR A 197 15.12 -12.39 3.77
N ILE A 198 13.95 -12.96 3.48
CA ILE A 198 12.88 -13.10 4.47
C ILE A 198 12.93 -14.51 5.05
N ARG A 199 13.15 -14.59 6.36
CA ARG A 199 13.01 -15.85 7.11
C ARG A 199 11.53 -16.10 7.38
N ASP A 200 11.05 -17.29 7.03
CA ASP A 200 9.72 -17.79 7.43
C ASP A 200 9.73 -18.09 8.95
N THR A 201 9.65 -17.03 9.75
CA THR A 201 9.38 -17.08 11.19
C THR A 201 8.11 -16.29 11.47
N GLU A 202 7.49 -16.48 12.64
CA GLU A 202 6.27 -15.75 13.06
C GLU A 202 6.38 -14.21 12.93
N PHE A 203 7.60 -13.67 12.82
CA PHE A 203 7.88 -12.24 12.76
C PHE A 203 8.44 -11.73 11.41
N ASN A 204 8.57 -12.58 10.38
CA ASN A 204 9.10 -12.21 9.06
C ASN A 204 10.36 -11.34 9.13
N LEU A 205 11.41 -11.84 9.78
CA LEU A 205 12.65 -11.08 9.95
C LEU A 205 13.32 -10.84 8.59
N LYS A 206 13.59 -9.57 8.26
CA LYS A 206 14.29 -9.14 7.04
C LYS A 206 15.78 -9.01 7.34
N GLU A 207 16.61 -9.76 6.62
CA GLU A 207 18.06 -9.67 6.69
C GLU A 207 18.58 -9.08 5.37
N ASN A 208 19.34 -7.98 5.44
CA ASN A 208 20.00 -7.42 4.26
C ASN A 208 21.15 -8.35 3.86
N ILE A 209 21.09 -8.88 2.64
CA ILE A 209 22.06 -9.84 2.13
C ILE A 209 22.86 -9.31 0.94
N GLY A 210 22.63 -8.08 0.48
CA GLY A 210 23.37 -7.52 -0.64
C GLY A 210 22.70 -6.34 -1.33
N LYS A 211 23.32 -5.89 -2.43
CA LYS A 211 22.83 -4.79 -3.26
C LYS A 211 22.98 -5.09 -4.74
N VAL A 212 22.00 -4.64 -5.52
CA VAL A 212 22.02 -4.74 -6.98
C VAL A 212 21.76 -3.38 -7.62
N LYS A 213 22.27 -3.16 -8.83
CA LYS A 213 22.08 -1.93 -9.60
C LYS A 213 21.52 -2.23 -10.97
N VAL A 214 20.39 -1.62 -11.34
CA VAL A 214 19.73 -1.87 -12.63
C VAL A 214 20.60 -1.34 -13.76
N LEU A 215 21.05 -2.23 -14.65
CA LEU A 215 21.85 -1.89 -15.82
C LEU A 215 20.98 -1.55 -17.03
N ARG A 216 19.93 -2.33 -17.27
CA ARG A 216 19.06 -2.20 -18.45
C ARG A 216 17.68 -2.81 -18.20
N ALA A 217 16.70 -2.35 -18.97
CA ALA A 217 15.38 -2.96 -19.06
C ALA A 217 15.32 -3.83 -20.33
N GLU A 218 14.94 -5.10 -20.20
CA GLU A 218 14.68 -5.98 -21.34
C GLU A 218 13.24 -5.76 -21.86
N ASN A 219 12.30 -5.49 -20.95
CA ASN A 219 10.93 -5.08 -21.26
C ASN A 219 10.31 -4.34 -20.06
N ALA A 220 9.00 -4.06 -20.13
CA ALA A 220 8.28 -3.33 -19.08
C ALA A 220 8.26 -4.03 -17.70
N LYS A 221 8.52 -5.34 -17.64
CA LYS A 221 8.46 -6.16 -16.42
C LYS A 221 9.78 -6.86 -16.09
N VAL A 222 10.79 -6.82 -16.98
CA VAL A 222 12.04 -7.57 -16.81
C VAL A 222 13.23 -6.64 -16.96
N PHE A 223 14.10 -6.67 -15.95
CA PHE A 223 15.30 -5.84 -15.87
C PHE A 223 16.52 -6.71 -15.60
N VAL A 224 17.67 -6.26 -16.08
CA VAL A 224 18.97 -6.85 -15.76
C VAL A 224 19.72 -5.90 -14.85
N ALA A 225 20.24 -6.42 -13.75
CA ALA A 225 20.97 -5.68 -12.74
C ALA A 225 22.36 -6.31 -12.48
N GLU A 226 23.31 -5.50 -12.06
CA GLU A 226 24.63 -5.94 -11.57
C GLU A 226 24.55 -6.17 -10.06
N ILE A 227 25.15 -7.25 -9.56
CA ILE A 227 25.28 -7.48 -8.12
C ILE A 227 26.54 -6.77 -7.61
N ASN A 228 26.35 -5.70 -6.85
CA ASN A 228 27.44 -4.89 -6.31
C ASN A 228 27.95 -5.44 -4.96
N GLU A 229 27.06 -5.96 -4.13
CA GLU A 229 27.35 -6.46 -2.79
C GLU A 229 26.59 -7.77 -2.55
N GLY A 230 27.19 -8.72 -1.83
CA GLY A 230 26.50 -9.92 -1.34
C GLY A 230 26.25 -11.00 -2.39
N ALA A 231 27.09 -11.10 -3.44
CA ALA A 231 26.86 -12.05 -4.53
C ALA A 231 26.76 -13.51 -4.06
N THR A 232 27.62 -13.92 -3.13
CA THR A 232 27.63 -15.28 -2.59
C THR A 232 26.34 -15.57 -1.82
N GLU A 233 25.92 -14.63 -0.97
CA GLU A 233 24.72 -14.73 -0.15
C GLU A 233 23.46 -14.75 -1.02
N ILE A 234 23.35 -13.86 -2.00
CA ILE A 234 22.23 -13.80 -2.94
C ILE A 234 22.12 -15.11 -3.73
N ILE A 235 23.23 -15.64 -4.26
CA ILE A 235 23.24 -16.90 -5.01
C ILE A 235 22.80 -18.06 -4.11
N ASN A 236 23.31 -18.14 -2.88
CA ASN A 236 22.98 -19.21 -1.94
C ASN A 236 21.52 -19.19 -1.45
N GLN A 237 20.85 -18.04 -1.54
CA GLN A 237 19.46 -17.88 -1.11
C GLN A 237 18.49 -17.77 -2.30
N LEU A 238 18.94 -17.98 -3.54
CA LEU A 238 18.15 -17.72 -4.75
C LEU A 238 16.94 -18.64 -4.91
N ASP A 239 17.05 -19.87 -4.40
CA ASP A 239 15.93 -20.83 -4.33
C ASP A 239 14.90 -20.45 -3.24
N LYS A 240 15.18 -19.40 -2.46
CA LYS A 240 14.29 -18.88 -1.42
C LYS A 240 13.67 -17.57 -1.85
N LYS A 241 12.61 -17.16 -1.16
CA LYS A 241 11.86 -15.92 -1.45
C LYS A 241 12.70 -14.68 -1.15
N LEU A 242 13.57 -14.29 -2.09
CA LEU A 242 14.32 -13.04 -2.05
C LEU A 242 13.47 -11.86 -2.48
N LYS A 243 13.71 -10.71 -1.84
CA LYS A 243 12.95 -9.47 -2.07
C LYS A 243 13.90 -8.30 -2.29
N CYS A 244 13.70 -7.52 -3.35
CA CYS A 244 14.50 -6.33 -3.62
C CYS A 244 13.68 -5.05 -3.35
N TYR A 245 14.32 -4.02 -2.79
CA TYR A 245 13.72 -2.73 -2.51
C TYR A 245 14.62 -1.61 -3.01
N VAL A 246 14.04 -0.62 -3.69
CA VAL A 246 14.79 0.55 -4.18
C VAL A 246 15.34 1.34 -2.99
N GLN A 247 16.64 1.66 -3.06
CA GLN A 247 17.33 2.48 -2.08
C GLN A 247 17.05 3.96 -2.42
N ASN A 248 16.20 4.60 -1.62
CA ASN A 248 15.92 6.04 -1.70
C ASN A 248 17.03 6.87 -1.04
#